data_AF-A0A7Y2PI00-F1
#
_entry.id   AF-A0A7Y2PI00-F1
#
_cell.length_a   1.000
_cell.length_b   1.000
_cell.length_c   1.000
_cell.angle_alpha   90.00
_cell.angle_beta   90.00
_cell.angle_gamma   90.00
#
_symmetry.space_group_name_H-M   'P 1'
#
loop_
_entity.id
_entity.type
_entity.pdbx_description
1 polymer ?
#
loop_
_entity_poly.entity_id
_entity_poly.type
_entity_poly.pdbx_seq_one_letter_code
_entity_poly.pdbx_strand_id
1 'polypeptide(L)' 'LPQSTVVLRYGLSVEVFAVRPGYTAFIRHLQSGHALGPAAEHALQVDPYFDLSQALALLITHDAITDLSPAPEISP' A
#
# COMPACT_ATOMS: atom_id res chain seq x y z
N LEU A 1 -16.87 -5.88 -14.14
CA LEU A 1 -16.61 -4.99 -12.98
C LEU A 1 -15.26 -4.32 -13.18
N PRO A 2 -15.04 -3.09 -12.68
CA PRO A 2 -13.74 -2.43 -12.80
C PRO A 2 -12.65 -3.24 -12.09
N GLN A 3 -11.47 -3.31 -12.71
CA GLN A 3 -10.27 -3.97 -12.17
C GLN A 3 -9.19 -2.91 -11.92
N SER A 4 -8.44 -3.07 -10.84
CA SER A 4 -7.30 -2.22 -10.51
C SER A 4 -6.00 -3.01 -10.58
N THR A 5 -4.92 -2.32 -10.90
CA THR A 5 -3.59 -2.90 -11.03
C THR A 5 -2.57 -1.98 -10.39
N VAL A 6 -1.54 -2.56 -9.78
CA VAL A 6 -0.35 -1.84 -9.36
C VAL A 6 0.71 -2.04 -10.44
N VAL A 7 1.28 -0.94 -10.92
CA VAL A 7 2.39 -0.96 -11.87
C VAL A 7 3.62 -0.47 -11.14
N LEU A 8 4.64 -1.32 -11.03
CA LEU A 8 5.89 -1.02 -10.35
C LEU A 8 7.04 -0.98 -11.36
N ARG A 9 8.05 -0.17 -11.03
CA ARG A 9 9.31 -0.13 -11.77
C ARG A 9 10.41 -0.64 -10.86
N TYR A 10 10.88 -1.86 -11.12
CA TYR A 10 12.01 -2.45 -10.43
C TYR A 10 13.26 -2.29 -11.31
N GLY A 11 14.04 -1.24 -11.05
CA GLY A 11 15.18 -0.85 -11.89
C GLY A 11 14.73 -0.38 -13.29
N LEU A 12 15.02 -1.18 -14.33
CA LEU A 12 14.56 -0.95 -15.71
C LEU A 12 13.37 -1.85 -16.11
N SER A 13 12.97 -2.77 -15.24
CA SER A 13 11.85 -3.68 -15.48
C SER A 13 10.54 -3.04 -15.04
N VAL A 14 9.47 -3.33 -15.77
CA VAL A 14 8.10 -2.95 -15.40
C VAL A 14 7.35 -4.22 -15.00
N GLU A 15 6.72 -4.18 -13.83
CA GLU A 15 5.93 -5.28 -13.29
C GLU A 15 4.50 -4.80 -13.04
N VAL A 16 3.54 -5.68 -13.31
CA VAL A 16 2.11 -5.35 -13.25
C VAL A 16 1.39 -6.42 -12.44
N PHE A 17 0.79 -6.00 -11.33
CA PHE A 17 0.08 -6.90 -10.41
C PHE A 17 -1.39 -6.52 -10.38
N ALA A 18 -2.27 -7.47 -10.72
CA ALA A 18 -3.70 -7.30 -10.50
C ALA A 18 -3.96 -7.30 -8.99
N VAL A 19 -4.75 -6.33 -8.51
CA VAL A 19 -5.00 -6.17 -7.08
C VAL A 19 -6.48 -6.02 -6.77
N ARG A 20 -6.84 -6.46 -5.57
CA ARG A 20 -8.18 -6.30 -5.02
C ARG A 20 -8.43 -4.86 -4.58
N PRO A 21 -9.70 -4.45 -4.39
CA PRO A 21 -10.05 -3.10 -3.95
C PRO A 21 -9.34 -2.65 -2.66
N GLY A 22 -9.21 -3.54 -1.66
CA GLY A 22 -8.51 -3.22 -0.40
C GLY A 22 -7.06 -2.81 -0.60
N TYR A 23 -6.32 -3.49 -1.48
CA TYR A 23 -4.93 -3.17 -1.80
C TYR A 23 -4.81 -1.82 -2.51
N THR A 24 -5.75 -1.51 -3.40
CA THR A 24 -5.79 -0.21 -4.08
C THR A 24 -6.08 0.91 -3.08
N ALA A 25 -7.02 0.70 -2.15
CA ALA A 25 -7.35 1.66 -1.09
C ALA A 25 -6.16 1.88 -0.15
N PHE A 26 -5.50 0.80 0.27
CA PHE A 26 -4.29 0.82 1.11
C PHE A 26 -3.17 1.64 0.46
N ILE A 27 -2.78 1.28 -0.77
CA ILE A 27 -1.67 1.95 -1.48
C ILE A 27 -1.97 3.43 -1.70
N ARG A 28 -3.21 3.78 -2.07
CA ARG A 28 -3.62 5.17 -2.25
C ARG A 28 -3.56 5.97 -0.95
N HIS A 29 -3.95 5.37 0.18
CA HIS A 29 -3.86 6.04 1.48
C HIS A 29 -2.41 6.33 1.86
N LEU A 30 -1.51 5.35 1.68
CA LEU A 30 -0.08 5.54 1.91
C LEU A 30 0.51 6.62 0.98
N GLN A 31 0.18 6.59 -0.30
CA GLN A 31 0.60 7.63 -1.27
C GLN A 31 0.08 9.02 -0.92
N SER A 32 -1.03 9.10 -0.18
CA SER A 32 -1.59 10.36 0.33
C SER A 32 -0.94 10.82 1.65
N GLY A 33 0.08 10.11 2.15
CA GLY A 33 0.82 10.46 3.35
C GLY A 33 0.20 9.94 4.66
N HIS A 34 -0.82 9.06 4.61
CA HIS A 34 -1.39 8.49 5.82
C HIS A 34 -0.44 7.44 6.43
N ALA A 35 -0.48 7.34 7.76
CA ALA A 35 0.24 6.32 8.49
C ALA A 35 -0.27 4.90 8.15
N LEU A 36 0.59 3.92 8.39
CA LEU A 36 0.35 2.51 8.06
C LEU A 36 -0.93 1.94 8.69
N GLY A 37 -1.16 2.23 9.98
CA GLY A 37 -2.34 1.75 10.71
C GLY A 37 -3.66 2.23 10.10
N PRO A 38 -3.91 3.55 10.01
CA PRO A 38 -5.10 4.09 9.36
C PRO A 38 -5.31 3.61 7.92
N ALA A 39 -4.24 3.46 7.14
CA ALA A 39 -4.33 2.92 5.78
C ALA A 39 -4.83 1.46 5.79
N ALA A 40 -4.36 0.63 6.72
CA ALA A 40 -4.78 -0.76 6.85
C ALA A 40 -6.23 -0.88 7.32
N GLU A 41 -6.65 -0.06 8.29
CA GLU A 41 -8.04 0.01 8.75
C GLU A 41 -8.99 0.41 7.61
N HIS A 42 -8.64 1.45 6.85
CA HIS A 42 -9.43 1.87 5.70
C HIS A 42 -9.53 0.77 4.63
N ALA A 43 -8.43 0.05 4.38
CA ALA A 43 -8.42 -1.06 3.43
C ALA A 43 -9.34 -2.22 3.86
N LEU A 44 -9.38 -2.56 5.16
CA LEU A 44 -10.29 -3.56 5.72
C LEU A 44 -11.76 -3.14 5.63
N GLN A 45 -12.06 -1.84 5.77
CA GLN A 45 -13.41 -1.32 5.57
C GLN A 45 -13.88 -1.45 4.11
N VAL A 46 -12.96 -1.30 3.15
CA VAL A 46 -13.25 -1.43 1.71
C VAL A 46 -13.32 -2.89 1.25
N ASP A 47 -12.44 -3.74 1.78
CA ASP A 47 -12.37 -5.16 1.45
C ASP A 47 -12.07 -5.99 2.72
N PRO A 48 -13.07 -6.71 3.26
CA PRO A 48 -12.89 -7.52 4.48
C PRO A 48 -11.84 -8.63 4.35
N TYR A 49 -11.43 -8.97 3.13
CA TYR A 49 -10.39 -9.97 2.85
C TYR A 49 -9.01 -9.34 2.63
N PHE A 50 -8.86 -8.04 2.86
CA PHE A 50 -7.56 -7.39 2.81
C PHE A 50 -6.61 -8.00 3.85
N ASP A 51 -5.38 -8.28 3.42
CA ASP A 51 -4.33 -8.85 4.24
C ASP A 51 -3.13 -7.88 4.21
N LEU A 52 -2.86 -7.27 5.35
CA LEU A 52 -1.78 -6.30 5.50
C LEU A 52 -0.40 -6.92 5.24
N SER A 53 -0.17 -8.16 5.69
CA SER A 53 1.10 -8.84 5.52
C SER A 53 1.39 -9.12 4.05
N GLN A 54 0.37 -9.57 3.30
CA GLN A 54 0.51 -9.78 1.86
C GLN A 54 0.68 -8.46 1.09
N ALA A 55 -0.03 -7.41 1.47
CA ALA A 55 0.16 -6.08 0.87
C ALA A 55 1.58 -5.55 1.09
N LEU A 56 2.10 -5.66 2.31
CA LEU A 56 3.47 -5.26 2.62
C LEU A 56 4.51 -6.14 1.91
N ALA A 57 4.30 -7.45 1.84
CA ALA A 57 5.18 -8.34 1.09
C ALA A 57 5.27 -7.93 -0.39
N LEU A 58 4.12 -7.67 -1.04
CA LEU A 58 4.10 -7.16 -2.42
C LEU A 58 4.92 -5.88 -2.57
N LEU A 59 4.73 -4.90 -1.68
CA LEU A 59 5.37 -3.59 -1.83
C LEU A 59 6.86 -3.61 -1.46
N ILE A 60 7.25 -4.34 -0.42
CA ILE A 60 8.63 -4.41 0.04
C ILE A 60 9.49 -5.25 -0.92
N THR A 61 9.00 -6.41 -1.36
CA THR A 61 9.76 -7.30 -2.25
C THR A 61 10.11 -6.66 -3.59
N HIS A 62 9.32 -5.68 -4.03
CA HIS A 62 9.51 -5.00 -5.32
C HIS A 62 9.98 -3.54 -5.15
N ASP A 63 10.61 -3.19 -4.02
CA ASP A 63 11.16 -1.86 -3.71
C ASP A 63 10.15 -0.69 -3.90
N ALA A 64 8.85 -0.95 -3.69
CA ALA A 64 7.80 0.04 -3.83
C ALA A 64 7.64 0.93 -2.58
N ILE A 65 8.13 0.49 -1.42
CA ILE A 65 8.25 1.32 -0.22
C ILE A 65 9.66 1.94 -0.24
N THR A 66 9.73 3.23 -0.57
CA THR A 66 11.02 3.93 -0.76
C THR A 66 11.43 4.79 0.43
N ASP A 67 10.54 5.03 1.39
CA ASP A 67 10.80 5.86 2.56
C ASP A 67 9.95 5.42 3.76
N LEU A 68 10.47 5.64 4.97
CA LEU A 68 9.81 5.39 6.24
C LEU A 68 9.97 6.63 7.11
N SER A 69 8.91 7.43 7.21
CA SER A 69 8.90 8.58 8.10
C SER A 69 8.39 8.16 9.49
N PRO A 70 9.12 8.48 10.58
CA PRO A 70 8.60 8.27 11.93
C PRO A 70 7.35 9.14 12.14
N ALA A 71 6.49 8.73 13.08
CA ALA A 71 5.40 9.58 13.51
C ALA A 71 5.96 10.94 13.97
N PRO A 72 5.25 12.06 13.73
CA PRO A 72 5.70 13.36 14.21
C PRO A 72 6.00 13.28 15.70
N GLU A 73 7.23 13.59 16.10
CA GLU A 73 7.55 13.76 17.51
C GLU A 73 6.68 14.90 18.05
N ILE A 74 5.74 14.58 18.93
CA ILE A 74 4.99 15.58 19.66
C ILE A 74 5.91 16.04 20.79
N SER A 75 6.67 17.10 20.55
CA SER A 75 7.42 17.78 21.61
C SER A 75 6.46 18.20 22.73
N PRO A 76 6.81 17.96 24.01
CA PRO A 76 5.96 18.26 25.16
C PRO A 76 5.72 19.76 25.39
#